data_AF-A0A1B7W4R8-F1
#
_entry.id   AF-A0A1B7W4R8-F1
#
_cell.length_a   1.000
_cell.length_b   1.000
_cell.length_c   1.000
_cell.angle_alpha   90.00
_cell.angle_beta   90.00
_cell.angle_gamma   90.00
#
_symmetry.space_group_name_H-M   'P 1'
#
loop_
_entity.id
_entity.type
_entity.pdbx_description
1 polymer ?
#
loop_
_entity_poly.entity_id
_entity_poly.type
_entity_poly.pdbx_seq_one_letter_code
_entity_poly.pdbx_strand_id
1 'polypeptide(L)' 'QIELAQQARKLAASKVINAKERMRLSSNISMTDIINFEKSLVDAQNQELNAIINHLNSITQLEQFLGITLSKWVK' A
#
# COMPACT_ATOMS: atom_id res chain seq x y z
N GLN A 1 11.46 1.39 -2.75
CA GLN A 1 10.18 2.12 -2.60
C GLN A 1 9.02 1.20 -2.23
N ILE A 2 8.86 0.03 -2.87
CA ILE A 2 7.82 -0.96 -2.53
C ILE A 2 7.88 -1.39 -1.05
N GLU A 3 9.06 -1.76 -0.54
CA GLU A 3 9.21 -2.22 0.85
C GLU A 3 8.80 -1.16 1.89
N LEU A 4 9.11 0.11 1.63
CA LEU A 4 8.71 1.22 2.51
C LEU A 4 7.19 1.40 2.48
N ALA A 5 6.55 1.32 1.30
CA ALA A 5 5.11 1.41 1.17
C ALA A 5 4.40 0.22 1.85
N GLN A 6 4.96 -0.99 1.73
CA GLN A 6 4.50 -2.18 2.47
C GLN A 6 4.58 -2.00 3.98
N GLN A 7 5.68 -1.46 4.49
CA GLN A 7 5.84 -1.18 5.92
C GLN A 7 4.86 -0.11 6.39
N ALA A 8 4.64 0.94 5.60
CA ALA A 8 3.65 1.99 5.89
C ALA A 8 2.23 1.41 5.97
N ARG A 9 1.84 0.55 5.03
CA ARG A 9 0.55 -0.16 5.08
C ARG A 9 0.42 -1.03 6.32
N LYS A 10 1.44 -1.83 6.65
CA LYS A 10 1.44 -2.68 7.85
C LYS A 10 1.25 -1.85 9.12
N LEU A 11 1.98 -0.74 9.23
CA LEU A 11 1.85 0.18 10.36
C LEU A 11 0.45 0.79 10.45
N ALA A 12 -0.12 1.24 9.32
CA ALA A 12 -1.48 1.79 9.29
C ALA A 12 -2.52 0.75 9.72
N ALA A 13 -2.35 -0.51 9.31
CA ALA A 13 -3.24 -1.61 9.72
C ALA A 13 -3.16 -1.86 11.23
N SER A 14 -1.94 -1.88 11.79
CA SER A 14 -1.73 -2.02 13.24
C SER A 14 -2.38 -0.87 14.02
N LYS A 15 -2.37 0.36 13.50
CA LYS A 15 -3.04 1.51 14.14
C LYS A 15 -4.55 1.33 14.19
N VAL A 16 -5.18 0.87 13.11
CA VAL A 16 -6.63 0.58 13.08
C VAL A 16 -7.00 -0.50 14.09
N ILE A 17 -6.23 -1.60 14.14
CA ILE A 17 -6.46 -2.69 15.08
C ILE A 17 -6.35 -2.18 16.52
N ASN A 18 -5.28 -1.45 16.84
CA ASN A 18 -5.06 -0.91 18.18
C ASN A 18 -6.19 0.07 18.57
N ALA A 19 -6.63 0.93 17.66
CA ALA A 19 -7.71 1.87 17.91
C ALA A 19 -9.04 1.16 18.20
N LYS A 20 -9.38 0.11 17.44
CA LYS A 20 -10.59 -0.71 17.67
C LYS A 20 -10.54 -1.42 19.02
N GLU A 21 -9.40 -2.01 19.37
CA GLU A 21 -9.22 -2.67 20.67
C GLU A 21 -9.34 -1.66 21.83
N ARG A 22 -8.75 -0.47 21.68
CA ARG A 22 -8.88 0.61 22.68
C ARG A 22 -10.32 1.07 22.87
N MET A 23 -11.10 1.16 21.78
CA MET A 23 -12.53 1.48 21.88
C MET A 23 -13.31 0.39 22.61
N ARG A 24 -13.02 -0.90 22.31
CA ARG A 24 -13.64 -2.04 23.02
C ARG A 24 -13.35 -2.01 24.52
N LEU A 25 -12.14 -1.61 24.90
CA LEU A 25 -11.72 -1.46 26.29
C LEU A 25 -12.23 -0.16 26.95
N SER A 26 -13.16 0.57 26.32
CA SER A 26 -13.73 1.83 26.82
C SER A 26 -12.68 2.94 27.06
N SER A 27 -11.59 2.93 26.29
CA SER A 27 -10.59 4.02 26.29
C SER A 27 -11.15 5.24 25.54
N ASN A 28 -10.65 6.45 25.87
CA ASN A 28 -11.00 7.73 25.23
C ASN A 28 -10.55 7.80 23.75
N ILE A 29 -11.13 6.97 22.88
CA ILE A 29 -10.93 7.04 21.43
C ILE A 29 -12.31 7.17 20.79
N SER A 30 -12.45 8.15 19.90
CA SER A 30 -13.72 8.39 19.22
C SER A 30 -13.89 7.46 18.04
N MET A 31 -15.14 7.14 17.68
CA MET A 31 -15.46 6.48 16.42
C MET A 31 -14.88 7.26 15.21
N THR A 32 -14.84 8.59 15.29
CA THR A 32 -14.25 9.45 14.26
C THR A 32 -12.74 9.20 14.09
N ASP A 33 -12.02 8.91 15.19
CA ASP A 33 -10.59 8.60 15.13
C ASP A 33 -10.36 7.27 14.40
N ILE A 34 -11.20 6.27 14.66
CA ILE A 34 -11.14 4.97 13.97
C ILE A 34 -11.37 5.16 12.47
N ILE A 35 -12.38 5.94 12.08
CA ILE A 35 -12.67 6.23 10.67
C ILE A 35 -11.46 6.93 10.01
N ASN A 36 -10.81 7.87 10.70
CA ASN A 36 -9.61 8.52 10.19
C ASN A 36 -8.42 7.56 10.04
N PHE A 37 -8.24 6.61 10.97
CA PHE A 37 -7.22 5.57 10.84
C PHE A 37 -7.53 4.61 9.69
N GLU A 38 -8.80 4.25 9.48
CA GLU A 38 -9.22 3.41 8.35
C GLU A 38 -9.00 4.12 7.02
N LYS A 39 -9.31 5.42 6.91
CA LYS A 39 -8.97 6.23 5.74
C LYS A 39 -7.45 6.23 5.47
N SER A 40 -6.65 6.43 6.52
CA SER A 40 -5.19 6.40 6.42
C SER A 40 -4.66 5.03 5.96
N LEU A 41 -5.31 3.93 6.35
CA LEU A 41 -4.98 2.58 5.88
C LEU A 41 -5.28 2.42 4.38
N VAL A 42 -6.44 2.89 3.92
CA VAL A 42 -6.79 2.86 2.49
C VAL A 42 -5.79 3.69 1.67
N ASP A 43 -5.44 4.88 2.15
CA ASP A 43 -4.44 5.72 1.48
C ASP A 43 -3.07 5.02 1.40
N ALA A 44 -2.64 4.34 2.47
CA ALA A 44 -1.40 3.56 2.48
C ALA A 44 -1.44 2.33 1.53
N GLN A 45 -2.58 1.66 1.42
CA GLN A 45 -2.80 0.58 0.46
C GLN A 45 -2.66 1.08 -0.99
N ASN A 46 -3.25 2.23 -1.30
CA ASN A 46 -3.15 2.85 -2.63
C ASN A 46 -1.72 3.27 -2.96
N GLN A 47 -0.97 3.78 -1.98
CA GLN A 47 0.44 4.11 -2.15
C GLN A 47 1.30 2.87 -2.44
N GLU A 48 1.05 1.75 -1.75
CA GLU A 48 1.72 0.48 -2.04
C GLU A 48 1.43 0.00 -3.46
N LEU A 49 0.15 0.02 -3.87
CA LEU A 49 -0.26 -0.36 -5.22
C LEU A 49 0.43 0.50 -6.28
N ASN A 50 0.44 1.82 -6.11
CA ASN A 50 1.11 2.73 -7.03
C ASN A 50 2.62 2.49 -7.09
N ALA A 51 3.27 2.17 -5.96
CA ALA A 51 4.69 1.84 -5.95
C ALA A 51 5.00 0.56 -6.74
N ILE A 52 4.12 -0.45 -6.66
CA ILE A 52 4.24 -1.70 -7.44
C ILE A 52 4.03 -1.42 -8.92
N ILE A 53 2.97 -0.69 -9.29
CA ILE A 53 2.69 -0.31 -10.68
C ILE A 53 3.88 0.44 -11.29
N ASN A 54 4.42 1.42 -10.57
CA ASN A 54 5.57 2.20 -11.05
C ASN A 54 6.79 1.32 -11.28
N HIS A 55 7.07 0.37 -10.38
CA HIS A 55 8.17 -0.56 -10.55
C HIS A 55 8.00 -1.46 -11.79
N LEU A 56 6.80 -2.01 -12.00
CA LEU A 56 6.48 -2.83 -13.17
C LEU A 56 6.61 -2.02 -14.45
N ASN A 57 6.08 -0.79 -14.48
CA ASN A 57 6.20 0.11 -15.62
C ASN A 57 7.67 0.43 -15.94
N SER A 58 8.52 0.66 -14.93
CA SER A 58 9.96 0.87 -15.15
C SER A 58 10.64 -0.34 -15.76
N ILE A 59 10.27 -1.56 -15.35
CA ILE A 59 10.78 -2.80 -15.96
C ILE A 59 10.31 -2.91 -17.41
N THR A 60 9.02 -2.68 -17.69
CA THR A 60 8.49 -2.74 -19.04
C THR A 60 9.15 -1.72 -19.97
N GLN A 61 9.39 -0.49 -19.49
CA GLN A 61 10.13 0.53 -20.25
C GLN A 61 11.56 0.10 -20.56
N LEU A 62 12.24 -0.52 -19.58
CA LEU A 62 13.58 -1.08 -19.80
C LEU A 62 13.55 -2.22 -20.83
N GLU A 63 12.57 -3.12 -20.74
CA GLU A 63 12.39 -4.21 -21.71
C GLU A 63 12.09 -3.68 -23.12
N GLN A 64 11.33 -2.59 -23.25
CA GLN A 64 11.06 -1.89 -24.53
C GLN A 64 12.32 -1.25 -25.09
N PHE A 65 13.08 -0.55 -24.25
CA PHE A 65 14.33 0.09 -24.66
C PHE A 65 15.36 -0.93 -25.17
N LEU A 66 15.47 -2.07 -24.51
CA LEU A 66 16.38 -3.15 -24.89
C LEU A 66 15.88 -3.97 -26.10
N GLY A 67 14.67 -3.70 -26.63
CA GLY A 67 14.09 -4.43 -27.76
C GLY A 67 13.66 -5.87 -27.44
N ILE A 68 13.65 -6.26 -26.17
CA ILE A 68 13.37 -7.64 -25.71
C ILE A 68 11.89 -7.92 -25.48
N THR A 69 11.03 -6.89 -25.46
CA THR A 69 9.59 -7.08 -25.21
C THR A 69 8.94 -7.91 -26.31
N LEU A 70 9.23 -7.65 -27.59
CA LEU A 70 8.68 -8.42 -28.71
C LEU A 70 9.11 -9.90 -28.69
N SER A 71 10.32 -10.21 -28.24
CA SER A 71 10.80 -11.61 -28.17
C SER A 71 10.13 -12.46 -27.08
N LYS A 72 9.55 -11.84 -26.04
CA LYS A 72 8.98 -12.55 -24.88
C LYS A 72 7.48 -12.87 -25.05
N TRP A 73 6.76 -12.11 -25.87
CA TRP A 73 5.32 -12.27 -26.13
C TRP A 73 4.99 -13.03 -27.43
N VAL A 74 5.99 -13.36 -28.25
CA VAL A 74 5.82 -14.06 -29.54
C VAL A 74 6.05 -15.58 -29.42
N LYS A 75 6.00 -16.14 -28.21
CA LYS A 75 6.14 -17.59 -27.96
C LYS A 75 4.89 -18.14 -27.29
#